data_AF-A0A9E4IG88-F1
#
_entry.id   AF-A0A9E4IG88-F1
#
_cell.length_a   1.000
_cell.length_b   1.000
_cell.length_c   1.000
_cell.angle_alpha   90.00
_cell.angle_beta   90.00
_cell.angle_gamma   90.00
#
_symmetry.space_group_name_H-M   'P 1'
#
loop_
_entity.id
_entity.type
_entity.pdbx_description
1 polymer ?
#
loop_
_entity_poly.entity_id
_entity_poly.type
_entity_poly.pdbx_seq_one_letter_code
_entity_poly.pdbx_strand_id
1 'polypeptide(L)'
;MISVLNLVIALLIGVVVWRLCLWFLRALAVPPHKPDPDMVVEAVQDYRCTLCGTELTVRVASVSETAAPRHCREDMVAVWRPEGSG
;
A
#
# COMPACT_ATOMS: atom_id res chain seq x y z
N MET A 1 -41.33 17.92 21.32
CA MET A 1 -40.44 17.61 22.46
C MET A 1 -39.82 16.25 22.23
N ILE A 2 -38.49 16.17 22.12
CA ILE A 2 -37.78 14.87 22.06
C ILE A 2 -37.82 14.29 23.48
N SER A 3 -38.37 13.09 23.64
CA SER A 3 -38.40 12.40 24.93
C SER A 3 -37.02 11.86 25.28
N VAL A 4 -36.75 11.72 26.58
CA VAL A 4 -35.49 11.14 27.09
C VAL A 4 -35.26 9.75 26.51
N LEU A 5 -36.32 8.96 26.33
CA LEU A 5 -36.26 7.65 25.69
C LEU A 5 -35.72 7.73 24.25
N ASN A 6 -36.21 8.67 23.45
CA ASN A 6 -35.76 8.86 22.07
C ASN A 6 -34.28 9.26 22.01
N LEU A 7 -33.84 10.09 22.97
CA LEU A 7 -32.43 10.47 23.10
C LEU A 7 -31.53 9.25 23.36
N VAL A 8 -31.94 8.39 24.30
CA VAL A 8 -31.19 7.17 24.65
C VAL A 8 -31.12 6.21 23.46
N ILE A 9 -32.23 6.01 22.74
CA ILE A 9 -32.28 5.14 21.55
C ILE A 9 -31.36 5.69 20.46
N ALA A 10 -31.42 6.99 20.18
CA ALA A 10 -30.57 7.62 19.16
C ALA A 10 -29.08 7.45 19.48
N LEU A 11 -28.69 7.61 20.76
CA LEU A 11 -27.30 7.46 21.19
C LEU A 11 -26.84 6.00 21.08
N LEU A 12 -27.70 5.03 21.42
CA LEU A 12 -27.43 3.61 21.27
C LEU A 12 -27.21 3.25 19.79
N ILE A 13 -28.11 3.68 18.90
CA ILE A 13 -27.97 3.45 17.46
C ILE A 13 -26.67 4.09 16.94
N GLY A 14 -26.37 5.33 17.34
CA GLY A 14 -25.14 6.01 16.94
C GLY A 14 -23.88 5.24 17.34
N VAL A 15 -23.83 4.73 18.58
CA VAL A 15 -22.71 3.92 19.06
C VAL A 15 -22.58 2.60 18.28
N VAL A 16 -23.70 1.93 17.99
CA VAL A 16 -23.70 0.67 17.22
C VAL A 16 -23.18 0.91 15.81
N VAL A 17 -23.71 1.92 15.11
CA VAL A 17 -23.29 2.28 13.76
C VAL A 17 -21.79 2.64 13.75
N TRP A 18 -21.34 3.48 14.68
CA TRP A 18 -19.93 3.85 14.80
C TRP A 18 -19.02 2.63 14.98
N ARG A 19 -19.40 1.69 15.84
CA ARG A 19 -18.63 0.45 16.08
C ARG A 19 -18.59 -0.43 14.84
N LEU A 20 -19.69 -0.55 14.12
CA LEU A 20 -19.75 -1.29 12.85
C LEU A 20 -18.84 -0.66 11.79
N CYS A 21 -18.90 0.67 11.60
CA CYS A 21 -18.02 1.37 10.67
C CYS A 21 -16.54 1.14 11.01
N LEU A 22 -16.15 1.28 12.28
CA LEU A 22 -14.77 1.02 12.70
C LEU A 22 -14.36 -0.44 12.49
N TRP A 23 -15.27 -1.39 12.64
CA TRP A 23 -14.99 -2.80 12.37
C TRP A 23 -14.71 -3.05 10.89
N PHE A 24 -15.53 -2.50 9.99
CA PHE A 24 -15.29 -2.57 8.56
C PHE A 24 -13.96 -1.92 8.14
N LEU A 25 -13.65 -0.74 8.69
CA LEU A 25 -12.37 -0.07 8.41
C LEU A 25 -11.18 -0.93 8.85
N ARG A 26 -11.25 -1.57 10.02
CA ARG A 26 -10.19 -2.49 10.48
C ARG A 26 -10.05 -3.73 9.61
N ALA A 27 -11.17 -4.29 9.14
CA ALA A 27 -11.15 -5.45 8.26
C ALA A 27 -10.52 -5.14 6.89
N LEU A 28 -10.70 -3.93 6.38
CA LEU A 28 -10.12 -3.49 5.11
C LEU A 28 -8.66 -3.01 5.26
N ALA A 29 -8.29 -2.50 6.42
CA ALA A 29 -6.93 -2.04 6.72
C ALA A 29 -5.98 -3.16 7.17
N VAL A 30 -6.29 -4.43 6.86
CA VAL A 30 -5.40 -5.55 7.16
C VAL A 30 -4.11 -5.37 6.35
N PRO A 31 -2.94 -5.22 7.01
CA PRO A 31 -1.69 -5.12 6.29
C PRO A 31 -1.46 -6.40 5.48
N PRO A 32 -0.85 -6.29 4.29
CA PRO A 32 -0.51 -7.47 3.51
C PRO A 32 0.39 -8.41 4.33
N HIS A 33 0.22 -9.72 4.14
CA HIS A 33 1.10 -10.71 4.75
C HIS A 33 2.55 -10.47 4.29
N LYS A 34 3.51 -10.77 5.16
CA LYS A 34 4.92 -10.67 4.80
C LYS A 34 5.20 -11.62 3.62
N PRO A 35 5.94 -11.19 2.59
CA PRO A 35 6.32 -12.06 1.47
C PRO A 35 7.05 -13.32 1.97
N ASP A 36 6.75 -14.46 1.36
CA ASP A 36 7.49 -15.70 1.57
C ASP A 36 8.94 -15.49 1.07
N PRO A 37 9.97 -15.78 1.90
CA PRO A 37 11.37 -15.65 1.50
C PRO A 37 11.72 -16.45 0.23
N ASP A 38 11.05 -17.57 -0.04
CA ASP A 38 11.34 -18.40 -1.23
C ASP A 38 10.74 -17.80 -2.52
N MET A 39 9.84 -16.82 -2.40
CA MET A 39 9.13 -16.19 -3.51
C MET A 39 9.66 -14.79 -3.87
N VAL A 40 10.72 -14.34 -3.20
CA VAL A 40 11.37 -13.06 -3.45
C VAL A 40 12.88 -13.25 -3.66
N VAL A 41 13.46 -12.46 -4.56
CA VAL A 41 14.90 -12.39 -4.78
C VAL A 41 15.42 -11.02 -4.38
N GLU A 42 16.59 -10.99 -3.74
CA GLU A 42 17.34 -9.75 -3.59
C GLU A 42 17.74 -9.25 -4.98
N ALA A 43 17.25 -8.08 -5.34
CA ALA A 43 17.52 -7.44 -6.61
C ALA A 43 17.89 -6.00 -6.30
N VAL A 44 19.15 -5.61 -6.53
CA VAL A 44 19.60 -4.22 -6.41
C VAL A 44 19.63 -3.65 -7.82
N GLN A 45 18.50 -3.08 -8.25
CA GLN A 45 18.39 -2.48 -9.59
C GLN A 45 17.71 -1.11 -9.50
N ASP A 46 18.41 -0.10 -9.99
CA ASP A 46 17.89 1.25 -10.12
C ASP A 46 17.14 1.42 -11.43
N TYR A 47 16.03 2.15 -11.37
CA TYR A 47 15.19 2.50 -12.49
C TYR A 47 14.97 4.01 -12.54
N ARG A 48 14.85 4.55 -13.75
CA ARG A 48 14.52 5.96 -13.99
C ARG A 48 13.36 6.05 -14.97
N CYS A 49 12.37 6.89 -14.65
CA CYS A 49 11.32 7.24 -15.60
C CYS A 49 11.85 8.22 -16.65
N THR A 50 11.63 7.92 -17.93
CA THR A 50 12.03 8.76 -19.07
C THR A 50 11.23 10.06 -19.18
N LEU A 51 9.97 10.07 -18.71
CA LEU A 51 9.08 11.22 -18.81
C LEU A 51 9.30 12.27 -17.72
N CYS A 52 9.28 11.86 -16.44
CA CYS A 52 9.34 12.79 -15.31
C CYS A 52 10.69 12.79 -14.59
N GLY A 53 11.57 11.83 -14.89
CA GLY A 53 12.88 11.71 -14.24
C GLY A 53 12.85 11.08 -12.84
N THR A 54 11.71 10.58 -12.35
CA THR A 54 11.62 9.88 -11.06
C THR A 54 12.55 8.66 -11.04
N GLU A 55 13.31 8.51 -9.96
CA GLU A 55 14.22 7.39 -9.74
C GLU A 55 13.69 6.46 -8.64
N LEU A 56 13.83 5.16 -8.85
CA LEU A 56 13.38 4.12 -7.93
C LEU A 56 14.43 3.01 -7.84
N THR A 57 14.88 2.71 -6.63
CA THR A 57 15.70 1.53 -6.34
C THR A 57 14.81 0.37 -5.93
N VAL A 58 14.75 -0.68 -6.76
CA VAL A 58 14.18 -1.96 -6.33
C VAL A 58 15.25 -2.68 -5.52
N ARG A 59 14.88 -3.19 -4.34
CA ARG A 59 15.74 -3.98 -3.43
C ARG A 59 15.31 -5.44 -3.32
N VAL A 60 14.01 -5.67 -3.50
CA VAL A 60 13.37 -6.98 -3.41
C VAL A 60 12.44 -7.09 -4.60
N ALA A 61 12.66 -8.09 -5.45
CA ALA A 61 11.80 -8.40 -6.59
C ALA A 61 11.08 -9.72 -6.34
N SER A 62 9.89 -9.88 -6.91
CA SER A 62 9.20 -11.18 -6.87
C SER A 62 9.82 -12.12 -7.90
N VAL A 63 9.83 -13.42 -7.60
CA VAL A 63 10.32 -14.44 -8.56
C VAL A 63 9.42 -14.51 -9.81
N SER A 64 8.13 -14.20 -9.66
CA SER A 64 7.13 -14.31 -10.72
C SER A 64 7.01 -13.08 -11.61
N GLU A 65 7.39 -11.89 -11.14
CA GLU A 65 7.20 -10.63 -11.85
C GLU A 65 8.49 -9.82 -11.86
N THR A 66 9.30 -10.07 -12.89
CA THR A 66 10.62 -9.44 -13.13
C THR A 66 10.54 -8.27 -14.12
N ALA A 67 9.33 -7.81 -14.46
CA ALA A 67 9.13 -6.71 -15.40
C ALA A 67 9.54 -5.38 -14.77
N ALA A 68 9.98 -4.43 -15.61
CA ALA A 68 10.32 -3.09 -15.15
C ALA A 68 9.09 -2.40 -14.52
N PRO A 69 9.27 -1.64 -13.43
CA PRO A 69 8.17 -0.94 -12.78
C PRO A 69 7.59 0.13 -13.71
N ARG A 70 6.29 0.37 -13.56
CA ARG A 70 5.56 1.36 -14.35
C ARG A 70 5.38 2.66 -13.60
N HIS A 71 5.69 3.78 -14.26
CA HIS A 71 5.45 5.12 -13.75
C HIS A 71 5.13 6.08 -14.91
N CYS A 72 4.30 7.08 -14.68
CA CYS A 72 3.70 7.87 -15.76
C CYS A 72 2.99 7.02 -16.84
N ARG A 73 2.56 5.80 -16.48
CA ARG A 73 1.97 4.78 -17.37
C ARG A 73 2.94 4.18 -18.40
N GLU A 74 4.22 4.53 -18.33
CA GLU A 74 5.30 3.94 -19.13
C GLU A 74 6.18 3.02 -18.29
N ASP A 75 6.86 2.08 -18.94
CA ASP A 75 7.84 1.22 -18.29
C ASP A 75 9.11 2.03 -18.02
N MET A 76 9.64 1.94 -16.79
CA MET A 76 10.89 2.60 -16.45
C MET A 76 12.09 1.92 -17.11
N VAL A 77 13.17 2.68 -17.32
CA VAL A 77 14.43 2.15 -17.84
C VAL A 77 15.39 1.84 -16.70
N ALA A 78 16.06 0.69 -16.77
CA ALA A 78 17.11 0.33 -15.82
C ALA A 78 18.31 1.28 -16.00
N VAL A 79 18.81 1.82 -14.89
CA VAL A 79 20.02 2.62 -14.86
C VAL A 79 21.05 1.93 -13.97
N TRP A 80 22.31 1.95 -14.40
CA TRP A 80 23.38 1.42 -13.59
C TRP A 80 23.87 2.49 -12.61
N ARG A 81 23.95 2.14 -11.34
CA ARG A 81 24.53 2.98 -10.28
C ARG A 81 25.47 2.13 -9.41
N PRO A 82 26.68 2.61 -9.12
CA PRO A 82 27.59 1.91 -8.24
C PRO A 82 27.07 1.96 -6.80
N GLU A 83 27.22 0.85 -6.09
CA GLU A 83 26.82 0.74 -4.69
C GLU A 83 27.62 1.76 -3.85
N GLY A 84 26.91 2.69 -3.19
CA GLY A 84 27.51 3.73 -2.33
C GLY A 84 27.56 5.16 -2.89
N SER A 85 26.84 5.48 -3.98
CA SER A 85 26.79 6.83 -4.56
C SER A 85 25.64 7.72 -4.06
N GLY A 86 25.06 7.44 -2.88
CA GLY A 86 23.90 8.12 -2.31
C GLY A 86 24.23 8.87 -1.03
#